data_AF-A0A2R5F990-F1
#
_entry.id   AF-A0A2R5F990-F1
#
_cell.length_a   1.000
_cell.length_b   1.000
_cell.length_c   1.000
_cell.angle_alpha   90.00
_cell.angle_beta   90.00
_cell.angle_gamma   90.00
#
_symmetry.space_group_name_H-M   'P 1'
#
loop_
_entity.id
_entity.type
_entity.pdbx_description
1 polymer ?
#
loop_
_entity_poly.entity_id
_entity_poly.type
_entity_poly.pdbx_seq_one_letter_code
_entity_poly.pdbx_strand_id
1 'polypeptide(L)'
;MTTEQLTADQKVEKLLAAVAVQRKEVDALDAQTKRPWETNCSFKLEWAAVPVNLQTAPLTMVLSLTAELVMRRSASAEAARILGLEDATITLSGFSYEAWEADFKKRVAIIRLQEKRKKLDDVEARLNQLVSPEKRREMELAAVEAELLS
;
A
#
# COMPACT_ATOMS: atom_id res chain seq x y z
N MET A 1 6.15 23.55 36.38
CA MET A 1 5.63 23.61 34.99
C MET A 1 4.45 22.66 34.92
N THR A 2 3.25 23.19 35.06
CA THR A 2 2.00 22.41 34.99
C THR A 2 1.69 22.17 33.52
N THR A 3 1.76 20.91 33.09
CA THR A 3 1.31 20.52 31.76
C THR A 3 -0.21 20.71 31.73
N GLU A 4 -0.69 21.74 31.05
CA GLU A 4 -2.12 21.96 30.85
C GLU A 4 -2.70 20.73 30.14
N GLN A 5 -3.61 20.04 30.83
CA GLN A 5 -4.12 18.76 30.38
C GLN A 5 -5.24 19.02 29.37
N LEU A 6 -4.98 18.71 28.10
CA LEU A 6 -5.95 18.91 27.01
C LEU A 6 -7.31 18.28 27.36
N THR A 7 -8.39 19.01 27.07
CA THR A 7 -9.75 18.51 27.18
C THR A 7 -9.97 17.33 26.23
N ALA A 8 -11.05 16.57 26.44
CA ALA A 8 -11.38 15.45 25.57
C ALA A 8 -11.56 15.91 24.11
N ASP A 9 -12.30 17.00 23.89
CA ASP A 9 -12.52 17.57 22.56
C ASP A 9 -11.23 18.06 21.90
N GLN A 10 -10.34 18.74 22.65
CA GLN A 10 -9.04 19.17 22.12
C GLN A 10 -8.16 17.98 21.70
N LYS A 11 -8.24 16.85 22.44
CA LYS A 11 -7.55 15.61 22.05
C LYS A 11 -8.14 15.02 20.78
N VAL A 12 -9.47 15.00 20.65
CA VAL A 12 -10.17 14.50 19.47
C VAL A 12 -9.82 15.34 18.24
N GLU A 13 -9.86 16.67 18.33
CA GLU A 13 -9.45 17.57 17.25
C GLU A 13 -8.01 17.33 16.79
N LYS A 14 -7.08 17.22 17.73
CA LYS A 14 -5.66 16.94 17.42
C LYS A 14 -5.51 15.60 16.68
N LEU A 15 -6.28 14.59 17.08
CA LEU A 15 -6.25 13.27 16.44
C LEU A 15 -6.92 13.30 15.05
N LEU A 16 -8.02 14.03 14.87
CA LEU A 16 -8.65 14.23 13.57
C LEU A 16 -7.71 14.98 12.60
N ALA A 17 -7.00 16.01 13.07
CA ALA A 17 -5.99 16.70 12.29
C ALA A 17 -4.84 15.75 11.88
N ALA A 18 -4.39 14.88 12.79
CA ALA A 18 -3.37 13.88 12.48
C ALA A 18 -3.86 12.84 11.44
N VAL A 19 -5.13 12.41 11.53
CA VAL A 19 -5.77 11.54 10.52
C VAL A 19 -5.79 12.24 9.15
N ALA A 20 -6.16 13.52 9.09
CA ALA A 20 -6.19 14.28 7.84
C ALA A 20 -4.80 14.38 7.19
N VAL A 21 -3.74 14.59 7.98
CA VAL A 21 -2.35 14.58 7.47
C VAL A 21 -1.99 13.20 6.91
N GLN A 22 -2.24 12.12 7.65
CA GLN A 22 -1.95 10.76 7.18
C GLN A 22 -2.75 10.36 5.95
N ARG A 23 -3.97 10.87 5.78
CA ARG A 23 -4.79 10.65 4.59
C ARG A 23 -4.18 11.32 3.37
N LYS A 24 -3.69 12.56 3.49
CA LYS A 24 -2.94 13.24 2.41
C LYS A 24 -1.68 12.47 1.98
N GLU A 25 -0.93 11.91 2.94
CA GLU A 25 0.24 11.07 2.64
C GLU A 25 -0.16 9.80 1.86
N VAL A 26 -1.25 9.16 2.26
CA VAL A 26 -1.80 7.98 1.57
C VAL A 26 -2.18 8.34 0.15
N ASP A 27 -2.86 9.46 -0.07
CA ASP A 27 -3.28 9.87 -1.41
C ASP A 27 -2.10 10.26 -2.31
N ALA A 28 -1.03 10.82 -1.75
CA ALA A 28 0.22 11.05 -2.48
C ALA A 28 0.90 9.73 -2.92
N LEU A 29 0.85 8.69 -2.08
CA LEU A 29 1.40 7.36 -2.39
C LEU A 29 0.56 6.59 -3.43
N ASP A 30 -0.74 6.88 -3.53
CA ASP A 30 -1.64 6.28 -4.52
C ASP A 30 -1.25 6.61 -5.97
N ALA A 31 -0.53 7.72 -6.21
CA ALA A 31 -0.02 8.03 -7.54
C ALA A 31 0.99 6.96 -8.03
N GLN A 32 1.76 6.35 -7.12
CA GLN A 32 2.76 5.35 -7.49
C GLN A 32 2.15 4.00 -7.85
N THR A 33 0.99 3.65 -7.28
CA THR A 33 0.29 2.40 -7.54
C THR A 33 -0.44 2.40 -8.89
N LYS A 34 -0.72 3.59 -9.45
CA LYS A 34 -1.39 3.80 -10.74
C LYS A 34 -0.51 3.62 -11.97
N ARG A 35 0.81 3.47 -11.79
CA ARG A 35 1.70 3.14 -12.91
C ARG A 35 1.25 1.83 -13.58
N PRO A 36 1.52 1.61 -14.88
CA PRO A 36 1.28 0.31 -15.52
C PRO A 36 2.04 -0.83 -14.81
N TRP A 37 1.62 -2.07 -15.04
CA TRP A 37 2.40 -3.23 -14.63
C TRP A 37 3.51 -3.47 -15.66
N GLU A 38 4.69 -3.89 -15.22
CA GLU A 38 5.82 -4.17 -16.11
C GLU A 38 5.71 -5.56 -16.77
N THR A 39 4.96 -6.46 -16.13
CA THR A 39 4.70 -7.82 -16.60
C THR A 39 3.23 -8.03 -16.95
N ASN A 40 2.90 -9.23 -17.43
CA ASN A 40 1.51 -9.65 -17.63
C ASN A 40 0.79 -10.03 -16.31
N CYS A 41 1.44 -9.90 -15.15
CA CYS A 41 0.90 -10.26 -13.84
C CYS A 41 0.50 -11.75 -13.66
N SER A 42 0.89 -12.63 -14.59
CA SER A 42 0.56 -14.05 -14.57
C SER A 42 1.81 -14.86 -14.23
N PHE A 43 2.00 -15.15 -12.94
CA PHE A 43 3.19 -15.82 -12.44
C PHE A 43 2.96 -17.33 -12.33
N LYS A 44 3.72 -18.12 -13.08
CA LYS A 44 3.64 -19.59 -13.04
C LYS A 44 4.53 -20.14 -11.91
N LEU A 45 3.92 -20.93 -11.02
CA LEU A 45 4.62 -21.73 -10.02
C LEU A 45 4.64 -23.18 -10.51
N GLU A 46 5.76 -23.89 -10.35
CA GLU A 46 5.87 -25.28 -10.83
C GLU A 46 4.86 -26.20 -10.15
N TRP A 47 4.62 -25.99 -8.85
CA TRP A 47 3.70 -26.79 -8.06
C TRP A 47 2.23 -26.39 -8.23
N ALA A 48 1.92 -25.28 -8.92
CA ALA A 48 0.55 -24.83 -9.13
C ALA A 48 0.05 -25.24 -10.52
N ALA A 49 -1.16 -25.79 -10.60
CA ALA A 49 -1.78 -26.17 -11.88
C ALA A 49 -1.98 -24.95 -12.80
N VAL A 50 -2.42 -23.83 -12.22
CA VAL A 50 -2.68 -22.57 -12.94
C VAL A 50 -1.73 -21.46 -12.47
N PRO A 51 -1.40 -20.49 -13.34
CA PRO A 51 -0.66 -19.30 -12.93
C PRO A 51 -1.41 -18.49 -11.86
N VAL A 52 -0.66 -17.84 -10.98
CA VAL A 52 -1.20 -16.90 -9.98
C VAL A 52 -1.33 -15.53 -10.62
N ASN A 53 -2.52 -14.93 -10.54
CA ASN A 53 -2.72 -13.53 -10.90
C ASN A 53 -2.22 -12.62 -9.77
N LEU A 54 -1.12 -11.91 -10.02
CA LEU A 54 -0.50 -10.99 -9.05
C LEU A 54 -1.43 -9.85 -8.63
N GLN A 55 -2.31 -9.37 -9.52
CA GLN A 55 -3.16 -8.22 -9.26
C GLN A 55 -4.14 -8.46 -8.10
N THR A 56 -4.52 -9.72 -7.88
CA THR A 56 -5.45 -10.14 -6.83
C THR A 56 -4.79 -10.97 -5.73
N ALA A 57 -3.51 -11.33 -5.89
CA ALA A 57 -2.78 -12.15 -4.93
C ALA A 57 -2.76 -11.50 -3.53
N PRO A 58 -3.01 -12.25 -2.44
CA PRO A 58 -2.85 -11.76 -1.07
C PRO A 58 -1.37 -11.60 -0.71
N LEU A 59 -1.07 -10.83 0.35
CA LEU A 59 0.30 -10.52 0.75
C LEU A 59 1.17 -11.76 0.98
N THR A 60 0.61 -12.80 1.60
CA THR A 60 1.28 -14.08 1.82
C THR A 60 1.65 -14.77 0.51
N MET A 61 0.78 -14.70 -0.49
CA MET A 61 1.07 -15.24 -1.82
C MET A 61 2.15 -14.40 -2.52
N VAL A 62 2.09 -13.07 -2.46
CA VAL A 62 3.12 -12.20 -3.05
C VAL A 62 4.51 -12.50 -2.44
N LEU A 63 4.58 -12.78 -1.14
CA LEU A 63 5.81 -13.23 -0.50
C LEU A 63 6.31 -14.55 -1.08
N SER A 64 5.43 -15.56 -1.25
CA SER A 64 5.78 -16.83 -1.89
C SER A 64 6.27 -16.65 -3.33
N LEU A 65 5.60 -15.80 -4.12
CA LEU A 65 6.03 -15.47 -5.50
C LEU A 65 7.41 -14.81 -5.51
N THR A 66 7.68 -13.92 -4.55
CA THR A 66 8.97 -13.23 -4.42
C THR A 66 10.08 -14.21 -4.04
N ALA A 67 9.82 -15.13 -3.13
CA ALA A 67 10.78 -16.18 -2.76
C ALA A 67 11.12 -17.07 -3.95
N GLU A 68 10.11 -17.49 -4.71
CA GLU A 68 10.30 -18.27 -5.95
C GLU A 68 11.14 -17.50 -6.98
N LEU A 69 10.86 -16.21 -7.19
CA LEU A 69 11.62 -15.35 -8.10
C LEU A 69 13.10 -15.31 -7.73
N VAL A 70 13.41 -15.12 -6.45
CA VAL A 70 14.79 -15.08 -5.93
C VAL A 70 15.48 -16.44 -6.12
N MET A 71 14.80 -17.54 -5.82
CA MET A 71 15.33 -18.89 -6.04
C MET A 71 15.64 -19.15 -7.51
N ARG A 72 14.70 -18.84 -8.41
CA ARG A 72 14.88 -18.99 -9.86
C ARG A 72 16.02 -18.13 -10.37
N ARG A 73 16.15 -16.89 -9.90
CA ARG A 73 17.25 -15.99 -10.31
C ARG A 73 18.61 -16.59 -10.01
N SER A 74 18.79 -17.08 -8.79
CA SER A 74 20.04 -17.71 -8.34
C SER A 74 20.33 -18.99 -9.14
N ALA A 75 19.33 -19.86 -9.28
CA ALA A 75 19.48 -21.12 -10.02
C ALA A 75 19.78 -20.90 -11.51
N SER A 76 19.11 -19.94 -12.15
CA SER A 76 19.36 -19.62 -13.55
C SER A 76 20.73 -18.99 -13.78
N ALA A 77 21.20 -18.13 -12.86
CA ALA A 77 22.56 -17.58 -12.94
C ALA A 77 23.62 -18.68 -12.82
N GLU A 78 23.44 -19.63 -11.90
CA GLU A 78 24.36 -20.77 -11.77
C GLU A 78 24.29 -21.70 -12.99
N ALA A 79 23.10 -21.97 -13.52
CA ALA A 79 22.95 -22.75 -14.74
C ALA A 79 23.64 -22.08 -15.94
N ALA A 80 23.51 -20.76 -16.08
CA ALA A 80 24.20 -20.00 -17.12
C ALA A 80 25.73 -20.15 -16.99
N ARG A 81 26.27 -20.05 -15.76
CA ARG A 81 27.70 -20.28 -15.50
C ARG A 81 28.16 -21.70 -15.84
N ILE A 82 27.38 -22.72 -15.49
CA ILE A 82 27.69 -24.13 -15.80
C ILE A 82 27.75 -24.36 -17.32
N LEU A 83 26.88 -23.66 -18.07
CA LEU A 83 26.77 -23.79 -19.52
C LEU A 83 27.69 -22.84 -20.31
N GLY A 84 28.43 -21.94 -19.64
CA GLY A 84 29.22 -20.90 -20.30
C GLY A 84 28.37 -19.87 -21.06
N LEU A 85 27.21 -19.53 -20.49
CA LEU A 85 26.20 -18.61 -21.04
C LEU A 85 26.02 -17.37 -20.14
N GLU A 86 27.08 -16.91 -19.48
CA GLU A 86 27.00 -15.81 -18.50
C GLU A 86 26.48 -14.48 -19.10
N ASP A 87 26.69 -14.27 -20.41
CA ASP A 87 26.21 -13.09 -21.13
C ASP A 87 24.74 -13.22 -21.59
N ALA A 88 24.10 -14.38 -21.39
CA ALA A 88 22.73 -14.59 -21.82
C ALA A 88 21.75 -13.78 -20.96
N THR A 89 20.82 -13.10 -21.62
CA THR A 89 19.72 -12.43 -20.92
C THR A 89 18.72 -13.47 -20.40
N ILE A 90 18.75 -13.69 -19.09
CA ILE A 90 17.84 -14.62 -18.43
C ILE A 90 16.53 -13.91 -18.15
N THR A 91 15.44 -14.46 -18.66
CA THR A 91 14.08 -13.97 -18.42
C THR A 91 13.23 -15.06 -17.77
N LEU A 92 12.21 -14.63 -17.02
CA LEU A 92 11.19 -15.50 -16.47
C LEU A 92 9.86 -15.17 -17.14
N SER A 93 9.33 -16.14 -17.89
CA SER A 93 8.10 -15.96 -18.68
C SER A 93 8.16 -14.78 -19.66
N GLY A 94 9.35 -14.50 -20.21
CA GLY A 94 9.57 -13.40 -21.16
C GLY A 94 9.80 -12.02 -20.52
N PHE A 95 9.88 -11.92 -19.19
CA PHE A 95 10.15 -10.67 -18.48
C PHE A 95 11.44 -10.77 -17.66
N SER A 96 12.11 -9.63 -17.41
CA SER A 96 13.27 -9.58 -16.53
C SER A 96 12.88 -9.84 -15.07
N TYR A 97 13.85 -10.23 -14.25
CA TYR A 97 13.63 -10.40 -12.81
C TYR A 97 13.29 -9.06 -12.14
N GLU A 98 13.87 -7.97 -12.62
CA GLU A 98 13.64 -6.60 -12.16
C GLU A 98 12.18 -6.17 -12.42
N ALA A 99 11.62 -6.52 -13.58
CA ALA A 99 10.23 -6.24 -13.90
C ALA A 99 9.25 -6.97 -12.96
N TRP A 100 9.53 -8.25 -12.68
CA TRP A 100 8.77 -9.00 -11.69
C TRP A 100 8.88 -8.41 -10.29
N GLU A 101 10.08 -7.99 -9.88
CA GLU A 101 10.30 -7.37 -8.57
C GLU A 101 9.55 -6.04 -8.42
N ALA A 102 9.56 -5.20 -9.47
CA ALA A 102 8.81 -3.96 -9.51
C ALA A 102 7.30 -4.20 -9.33
N ASP A 103 6.75 -5.18 -10.05
CA ASP A 103 5.35 -5.56 -9.96
C ASP A 103 4.99 -6.14 -8.58
N PHE A 104 5.84 -6.98 -7.98
CA PHE A 104 5.60 -7.50 -6.62
C PHE A 104 5.59 -6.39 -5.57
N LYS A 105 6.57 -5.47 -5.63
CA LYS A 105 6.62 -4.28 -4.76
C LYS A 105 5.37 -3.41 -4.92
N LYS A 106 4.92 -3.22 -6.17
CA LYS A 106 3.68 -2.50 -6.47
C LYS A 106 2.46 -3.18 -5.83
N ARG A 107 2.33 -4.50 -5.93
CA ARG A 107 1.22 -5.22 -5.29
C ARG A 107 1.25 -5.07 -3.76
N VAL A 108 2.42 -5.18 -3.13
CA VAL A 108 2.57 -4.93 -1.68
C VAL A 108 2.14 -3.52 -1.32
N ALA A 109 2.56 -2.52 -2.11
CA ALA A 109 2.18 -1.12 -1.89
C ALA A 109 0.66 -0.93 -1.98
N ILE A 110 -0.01 -1.53 -2.98
CA ILE A 110 -1.48 -1.49 -3.13
C ILE A 110 -2.17 -2.07 -1.90
N ILE A 111 -1.76 -3.25 -1.44
CA ILE A 111 -2.36 -3.91 -0.27
C ILE A 111 -2.22 -3.03 0.98
N ARG A 112 -0.99 -2.56 1.26
CA ARG A 112 -0.72 -1.72 2.44
C ARG A 112 -1.47 -0.39 2.38
N LEU A 113 -1.64 0.18 1.18
CA LEU A 113 -2.41 1.40 0.98
C LEU A 113 -3.88 1.18 1.34
N GLN A 114 -4.47 0.07 0.89
CA GLN A 114 -5.85 -0.31 1.20
C GLN A 114 -6.04 -0.55 2.71
N GLU A 115 -5.10 -1.26 3.35
CA GLU A 115 -5.11 -1.48 4.80
C GLU A 115 -5.01 -0.17 5.59
N LYS A 116 -4.11 0.74 5.18
CA LYS A 116 -3.94 2.05 5.82
C LYS A 116 -5.19 2.92 5.64
N ARG A 117 -5.80 2.95 4.46
CA ARG A 117 -7.07 3.67 4.21
C ARG A 117 -8.17 3.17 5.13
N LYS A 118 -8.40 1.86 5.15
CA LYS A 118 -9.41 1.24 6.01
C LYS A 118 -9.18 1.57 7.49
N LYS A 119 -7.93 1.48 7.96
CA LYS A 119 -7.58 1.82 9.34
C LYS A 119 -7.86 3.30 9.66
N LEU A 120 -7.58 4.22 8.73
CA LEU A 120 -7.87 5.64 8.90
C LEU A 120 -9.39 5.88 8.94
N ASP A 121 -10.15 5.26 8.05
CA ASP A 121 -11.62 5.35 8.04
C ASP A 121 -12.21 4.87 9.38
N ASP A 122 -11.75 3.71 9.88
CA ASP A 122 -12.20 3.14 11.17
C ASP A 122 -11.85 4.06 12.36
N VAL A 123 -10.64 4.64 12.36
CA VAL A 123 -10.20 5.57 13.42
C VAL A 123 -10.98 6.88 13.37
N GLU A 124 -11.20 7.43 12.18
CA GLU A 124 -11.96 8.66 11.98
C GLU A 124 -13.41 8.50 12.44
N ALA A 125 -14.07 7.40 12.08
CA ALA A 125 -15.42 7.08 12.53
C ALA A 125 -15.52 7.02 14.06
N ARG A 126 -14.54 6.38 14.71
CA ARG A 126 -14.47 6.31 16.18
C ARG A 126 -14.23 7.67 16.82
N LEU A 127 -13.38 8.52 16.23
CA LEU A 127 -13.13 9.88 16.73
C LEU A 127 -14.39 10.74 16.61
N ASN A 128 -15.12 10.66 15.49
CA ASN A 128 -16.36 11.41 15.28
C ASN A 128 -17.46 11.05 16.30
N GLN A 129 -17.48 9.82 16.80
CA GLN A 129 -18.38 9.39 17.89
C GLN A 129 -18.01 9.98 19.26
N LEU A 130 -16.75 10.39 19.45
CA LEU A 130 -16.23 10.96 20.70
C LEU A 130 -16.33 12.49 20.77
N VAL A 131 -16.66 13.15 19.65
CA VAL A 131 -16.88 14.61 19.60
C VAL A 131 -18.14 14.97 20.39
N SER A 132 -18.03 15.94 21.30
CA SER A 132 -19.19 16.44 22.06
C SER A 132 -20.25 17.11 21.16
N PRO A 133 -21.55 17.14 21.55
CA PRO A 133 -22.59 17.80 20.77
C PRO A 133 -22.36 19.30 20.54
N GLU A 134 -21.76 19.99 21.51
CA GLU A 134 -21.36 21.39 21.43
C GLU A 134 -20.27 21.56 20.37
N LYS A 135 -19.20 20.76 20.48
CA LYS A 135 -18.09 20.79 19.53
C LYS A 135 -18.52 20.42 18.12
N ARG A 136 -19.44 19.46 17.96
CA ARG A 136 -20.01 19.08 16.68
C ARG A 136 -20.74 20.25 16.02
N ARG A 137 -21.55 20.98 16.79
CA ARG A 137 -22.23 22.20 16.30
C ARG A 137 -21.24 23.28 15.87
N GLU A 138 -20.17 23.49 16.64
CA GLU A 138 -19.09 24.42 16.25
C GLU A 138 -18.43 24.01 14.93
N MET A 139 -18.14 22.72 14.75
CA MET A 139 -17.54 22.20 13.52
C MET A 139 -18.49 22.30 12.32
N GLU A 140 -19.78 22.02 12.49
CA GLU A 140 -20.80 22.15 11.45
C GLU A 140 -20.98 23.62 11.04
N LEU A 141 -21.02 24.54 12.00
CA LEU A 141 -21.11 25.97 11.72
C LEU A 141 -19.88 26.45 10.93
N ALA A 142 -18.67 26.07 11.36
CA ALA A 142 -17.44 26.41 10.65
C ALA A 142 -17.40 25.81 9.23
N ALA A 143 -17.94 24.61 9.02
CA ALA A 143 -18.03 24.00 7.70
C ALA A 143 -19.00 24.76 6.77
N VAL A 144 -20.16 25.16 7.28
CA VAL A 144 -21.14 25.98 6.53
C VAL A 144 -20.58 27.36 6.22
N GLU A 145 -19.87 27.99 7.17
CA GLU A 145 -19.18 29.26 6.94
C GLU A 145 -18.13 29.13 5.84
N ALA A 146 -17.32 28.08 5.87
CA ALA A 146 -16.33 27.83 4.82
C ALA A 146 -17.00 27.62 3.45
N GLU A 147 -18.12 26.89 3.36
CA GLU A 147 -18.83 26.66 2.09
C GLU A 147 -19.45 27.94 1.50
N LEU A 148 -19.98 28.83 2.35
CA LEU A 148 -20.64 30.06 1.91
C LEU A 148 -19.70 31.25 1.70
N LEU A 149 -18.51 31.24 2.32
CA LEU A 149 -17.57 32.37 2.32
C LEU A 149 -16.24 32.08 1.60
N SER A 150 -16.02 30.87 1.09
CA SER A 150 -14.90 30.54 0.17
C SER A 150 -15.24 30.84 -1.28
#